data_AF-A0A2A5HCQ9-F1
#
_entry.id   AF-A0A2A5HCQ9-F1
#
_cell.length_a   1.000
_cell.length_b   1.000
_cell.length_c   1.000
_cell.angle_alpha   90.00
_cell.angle_beta   90.00
_cell.angle_gamma   90.00
#
_symmetry.space_group_name_H-M   'P 1'
#
loop_
_entity.id
_entity.type
_entity.pdbx_description
1 polymer ?
#
loop_
_entity_poly.entity_id
_entity_poly.type
_entity_poly.pdbx_seq_one_letter_code
_entity_poly.pdbx_strand_id
1 'polypeptide(L)'
;MNYLRIIILLVIFNVTFGCKKDNSFKPNSGYIEPIDFLSGKKYKMLVVEISYVQGYMPTQETVNNMVTFLSARLNKPKGVKVTMKSIPSPRKSSFSHSDVVYLEKMHRKHFPLGDILTAHILFLDAGYIQDTDNTKYLGMAYGKTSIAIFQKTVSDYSGGITQPTNEVLETTIVNHEFGHVLGLVNNGTSMQTNHQDNDHGHHCDNDTCLMYYKMETTDIIGNLVGGNIPELDQNCITDLRNNGGK
;
A
#
# COMPACT_ATOMS: atom_id res chain seq x y z
N MET A 1 -20.38 45.68 -64.98
CA MET A 1 -20.71 45.25 -63.60
C MET A 1 -19.54 44.43 -63.09
N ASN A 2 -18.69 45.03 -62.26
CA ASN A 2 -17.45 44.43 -61.76
C ASN A 2 -17.75 43.54 -60.57
N TYR A 3 -17.46 42.25 -60.67
CA TYR A 3 -17.48 41.33 -59.53
C TYR A 3 -16.10 41.33 -58.86
N LEU A 4 -16.07 41.92 -57.67
CA LEU A 4 -14.96 41.95 -56.74
C LEU A 4 -14.68 40.52 -56.23
N ARG A 5 -13.56 39.91 -56.62
CA ARG A 5 -13.08 38.64 -56.05
C ARG A 5 -12.19 38.94 -54.86
N ILE A 6 -12.72 38.75 -53.66
CA ILE A 6 -11.97 38.78 -52.40
C ILE A 6 -11.23 37.43 -52.28
N ILE A 7 -9.91 37.45 -52.36
CA ILE A 7 -9.05 36.30 -52.06
C ILE A 7 -8.84 36.29 -50.54
N ILE A 8 -9.50 35.36 -49.85
CA ILE A 8 -9.25 35.08 -48.44
C ILE A 8 -8.01 34.16 -48.37
N LEU A 9 -6.87 34.72 -47.96
CA LEU A 9 -5.68 33.95 -47.61
C LEU A 9 -5.94 33.22 -46.29
N LEU A 10 -6.10 31.90 -46.38
CA LEU A 10 -6.28 31.01 -45.24
C LEU A 10 -4.88 30.69 -44.67
N VAL A 11 -4.44 31.47 -43.69
CA VAL A 11 -3.18 31.21 -42.96
C VAL A 11 -3.43 30.08 -41.98
N ILE A 12 -2.96 28.87 -42.33
CA ILE A 12 -2.98 27.71 -41.44
C ILE A 12 -1.84 27.87 -40.43
N PHE A 13 -2.16 28.39 -39.25
CA PHE A 13 -1.24 28.47 -38.12
C PHE A 13 -1.16 27.10 -37.46
N ASN A 14 -0.19 26.27 -37.89
CA ASN A 14 0.12 25.00 -37.23
C ASN A 14 0.77 25.27 -35.87
N VAL A 15 -0.04 25.44 -34.82
CA VAL A 15 0.45 25.39 -33.44
C VAL A 15 0.71 23.93 -33.10
N THR A 16 1.94 23.47 -33.30
CA THR A 16 2.40 22.21 -32.72
C THR A 16 2.48 22.41 -31.21
N PHE A 17 1.47 21.97 -30.48
CA PHE A 17 1.55 21.76 -29.03
C PHE A 17 2.51 20.59 -28.77
N GLY A 18 3.81 20.88 -28.82
CA GLY A 18 4.82 19.98 -28.28
C GLY A 18 4.69 19.95 -26.77
N CYS A 19 4.09 18.88 -26.23
CA CYS A 19 4.28 18.52 -24.83
C CYS A 19 5.78 18.27 -24.61
N LYS A 20 6.51 19.31 -24.18
CA LYS A 20 7.78 19.12 -23.49
C LYS A 20 7.44 18.31 -22.24
N LYS A 21 7.86 17.03 -22.22
CA LYS A 21 7.97 16.28 -20.98
C LYS A 21 8.93 17.07 -20.09
N ASP A 22 8.38 17.77 -19.12
CA ASP A 22 9.19 18.37 -18.09
C ASP A 22 9.84 17.24 -17.29
N ASN A 23 11.17 17.14 -17.40
CA ASN A 23 11.98 16.18 -16.65
C ASN A 23 12.39 16.76 -15.29
N SER A 24 11.79 17.86 -14.84
CA SER A 24 12.11 18.47 -13.55
C SER A 24 11.37 17.78 -12.39
N PHE A 25 11.92 16.66 -11.94
CA PHE A 25 12.10 16.25 -10.54
C PHE A 25 12.34 14.73 -10.52
N LYS A 26 13.61 14.33 -10.57
CA LYS A 26 14.02 13.00 -10.10
C LYS A 26 14.49 13.20 -8.67
N PRO A 27 13.68 12.89 -7.64
CA PRO A 27 14.19 12.92 -6.28
C PRO A 27 15.41 12.01 -6.24
N ASN A 28 16.52 12.54 -5.72
CA ASN A 28 17.76 11.80 -5.50
C ASN A 28 17.58 10.83 -4.30
N SER A 29 16.40 10.24 -4.15
CA SER A 29 16.15 9.19 -3.18
C SER A 29 16.82 7.95 -3.75
N GLY A 30 18.00 7.61 -3.24
CA GLY A 30 18.57 6.27 -3.45
C GLY A 30 17.52 5.18 -3.19
N TYR A 31 17.75 4.00 -3.75
CA TYR A 31 16.87 2.84 -3.58
C TYR A 31 16.42 2.68 -2.13
N ILE A 32 15.10 2.56 -1.89
CA ILE A 32 14.55 2.38 -0.55
C ILE A 32 14.61 0.90 -0.19
N GLU A 33 15.23 0.62 0.94
CA GLU A 33 15.39 -0.73 1.48
C GLU A 33 14.64 -0.87 2.80
N PRO A 34 14.32 -2.09 3.26
CA PRO A 34 13.64 -2.29 4.54
C PRO A 34 14.33 -1.61 5.74
N ILE A 35 15.67 -1.57 5.77
CA ILE A 35 16.44 -0.87 6.81
C ILE A 35 16.15 0.65 6.87
N ASP A 36 15.72 1.26 5.76
CA ASP A 36 15.33 2.67 5.71
C ASP A 36 14.01 2.90 6.48
N PHE A 37 13.10 1.91 6.50
CA PHE A 37 11.91 1.92 7.35
C PHE A 37 12.25 1.60 8.81
N LEU A 38 13.07 0.58 9.03
CA LEU A 38 13.32 0.03 10.37
C LEU A 38 14.21 0.95 11.21
N SER A 39 15.27 1.49 10.62
CA SER A 39 16.28 2.28 11.35
C SER A 39 16.01 3.79 11.35
N GLY A 40 16.54 4.50 12.33
CA GLY A 40 16.48 5.98 12.41
C GLY A 40 17.67 6.70 11.78
N LYS A 41 18.53 5.99 11.05
CA LYS A 41 19.84 6.51 10.59
C LYS A 41 19.70 7.53 9.47
N LYS A 42 18.97 7.17 8.40
CA LYS A 42 18.76 8.01 7.21
C LYS A 42 17.48 8.83 7.33
N TYR A 43 16.37 8.16 7.62
CA TYR A 43 15.06 8.80 7.77
C TYR A 43 14.61 8.77 9.22
N LYS A 44 14.28 9.94 9.75
CA LYS A 44 13.89 10.16 11.14
C LYS A 44 12.37 10.16 11.33
N MET A 45 11.61 10.44 10.27
CA MET A 45 10.15 10.43 10.24
C MET A 45 9.66 9.45 9.16
N LEU A 46 8.55 8.78 9.43
CA LEU A 46 7.75 8.11 8.40
C LEU A 46 6.47 8.90 8.19
N VAL A 47 6.16 9.25 6.94
CA VAL A 47 4.84 9.70 6.51
C VAL A 47 4.16 8.54 5.79
N VAL A 48 2.99 8.13 6.26
CA VAL A 48 2.09 7.24 5.54
C VAL A 48 1.07 8.11 4.81
N GLU A 49 1.16 8.16 3.49
CA GLU A 49 0.21 8.83 2.62
C GLU A 49 -0.87 7.86 2.18
N ILE A 50 -2.09 8.05 2.67
CA ILE A 50 -3.24 7.24 2.33
C ILE A 50 -4.06 7.98 1.28
N SER A 51 -4.26 7.35 0.13
CA SER A 51 -5.23 7.76 -0.87
C SER A 51 -6.38 6.76 -0.87
N TYR A 52 -7.61 7.23 -0.79
CA TYR A 52 -8.78 6.33 -0.71
C TYR A 52 -9.87 6.77 -1.69
N VAL A 53 -10.50 5.82 -2.35
CA VAL A 53 -11.68 6.13 -3.18
C VAL A 53 -12.80 6.64 -2.27
N GLN A 54 -13.49 7.70 -2.68
CA GLN A 54 -14.59 8.28 -1.90
C GLN A 54 -15.61 7.21 -1.47
N GLY A 55 -15.88 7.12 -0.16
CA GLY A 55 -16.74 6.09 0.45
C GLY A 55 -15.98 4.86 0.97
N TYR A 56 -14.70 4.72 0.65
CA TYR A 56 -13.83 3.60 1.03
C TYR A 56 -12.63 4.07 1.86
N MET A 57 -12.85 5.05 2.74
CA MET A 57 -11.81 5.48 3.68
C MET A 57 -11.56 4.37 4.72
N PRO A 58 -10.31 4.18 5.18
CA PRO A 58 -10.07 3.31 6.32
C PRO A 58 -10.77 3.83 7.57
N THR A 59 -11.02 2.93 8.50
CA THR A 59 -11.52 3.32 9.84
C THR A 59 -10.44 4.09 10.61
N GLN A 60 -10.86 4.96 11.52
CA GLN A 60 -9.90 5.71 12.34
C GLN A 60 -9.12 4.78 13.26
N GLU A 61 -9.77 3.73 13.75
CA GLU A 61 -9.20 2.66 14.56
C GLU A 61 -8.10 1.91 13.78
N THR A 62 -8.34 1.53 12.53
CA THR A 62 -7.30 0.92 11.69
C THR A 62 -6.09 1.83 11.50
N VAL A 63 -6.31 3.14 11.26
CA VAL A 63 -5.21 4.10 11.17
C VAL A 63 -4.41 4.17 12.49
N ASN A 64 -5.09 4.17 13.63
CA ASN A 64 -4.46 4.19 14.95
C ASN A 64 -3.67 2.89 15.23
N ASN A 65 -4.25 1.74 14.90
CA ASN A 65 -3.64 0.43 15.07
C ASN A 65 -2.41 0.28 14.18
N MET A 66 -2.48 0.73 12.92
CA MET A 66 -1.33 0.79 12.01
C MET A 66 -0.21 1.67 12.57
N VAL A 67 -0.52 2.87 13.06
CA VAL A 67 0.49 3.77 13.67
C VAL A 67 1.12 3.11 14.90
N THR A 68 0.32 2.40 15.71
CA THR A 68 0.80 1.66 16.89
C THR A 68 1.73 0.52 16.47
N PHE A 69 1.32 -0.28 15.48
CA PHE A 69 2.10 -1.36 14.91
C PHE A 69 3.46 -0.86 14.41
N LEU A 70 3.47 0.17 13.56
CA LEU A 70 4.69 0.77 13.02
C LEU A 70 5.55 1.39 14.14
N SER A 71 4.96 2.13 15.07
CA SER A 71 5.73 2.77 16.14
C SER A 71 6.42 1.75 17.06
N ALA A 72 5.80 0.59 17.26
CA ALA A 72 6.37 -0.50 18.02
C ALA A 72 7.52 -1.23 17.32
N ARG A 73 7.63 -1.16 15.98
CA ARG A 73 8.64 -1.89 15.19
C ARG A 73 9.71 -0.99 14.57
N LEU A 74 9.43 0.30 14.38
CA LEU A 74 10.33 1.23 13.69
C LEU A 74 11.05 2.18 14.65
N ASN A 75 12.33 2.43 14.39
CA ASN A 75 13.13 3.46 15.05
C ASN A 75 13.01 4.79 14.31
N LYS A 76 11.90 5.52 14.52
CA LYS A 76 11.65 6.84 13.90
C LYS A 76 11.56 7.94 14.97
N PRO A 77 12.66 8.64 15.30
CA PRO A 77 12.68 9.62 16.41
C PRO A 77 11.77 10.83 16.20
N LYS A 78 11.38 11.14 14.96
CA LYS A 78 10.38 12.18 14.64
C LYS A 78 8.95 11.60 14.47
N GLY A 79 8.76 10.32 14.77
CA GLY A 79 7.47 9.62 14.78
C GLY A 79 6.98 9.16 13.41
N VAL A 80 5.79 8.55 13.44
CA VAL A 80 4.99 8.18 12.27
C VAL A 80 3.85 9.18 12.14
N LYS A 81 3.65 9.74 10.96
CA LYS A 81 2.54 10.64 10.64
C LYS A 81 1.70 10.05 9.52
N VAL A 82 0.40 10.30 9.56
CA VAL A 82 -0.53 9.86 8.52
C VAL A 82 -1.13 11.09 7.84
N THR A 83 -1.23 11.05 6.53
CA THR A 83 -2.01 12.01 5.74
C THR A 83 -3.01 11.23 4.91
N MET A 84 -4.24 11.73 4.80
CA MET A 84 -5.29 11.03 4.06
C MET A 84 -5.90 11.98 3.02
N LYS A 85 -6.19 11.44 1.84
CA LYS A 85 -6.86 12.19 0.78
C LYS A 85 -7.83 11.31 0.01
N SER A 86 -9.05 11.81 -0.19
CA SER A 86 -10.01 11.17 -1.09
C SER A 86 -9.62 11.32 -2.56
N ILE A 87 -9.89 10.30 -3.35
CA ILE A 87 -9.77 10.28 -4.81
C ILE A 87 -11.13 9.89 -5.42
N PRO A 88 -11.45 10.38 -6.62
CA PRO A 88 -12.68 9.96 -7.30
C PRO A 88 -12.61 8.48 -7.67
N SER A 89 -13.77 7.80 -7.69
CA SER A 89 -13.85 6.43 -8.19
C SER A 89 -13.35 6.38 -9.65
N PRO A 90 -12.43 5.46 -9.99
CA PRO A 90 -12.02 5.22 -11.37
C PRO A 90 -13.09 4.43 -12.16
N ARG A 91 -14.23 4.08 -11.54
CA ARG A 91 -15.37 3.37 -12.14
C ARG A 91 -14.98 2.05 -12.78
N LYS A 92 -14.11 1.30 -12.11
CA LYS A 92 -13.68 -0.04 -12.54
C LYS A 92 -14.44 -1.11 -11.77
N SER A 93 -14.72 -2.23 -12.42
CA SER A 93 -15.30 -3.42 -11.77
C SER A 93 -14.25 -4.28 -11.05
N SER A 94 -12.98 -4.15 -11.43
CA SER A 94 -11.83 -4.77 -10.78
C SER A 94 -10.55 -4.01 -11.11
N PHE A 95 -9.52 -4.20 -10.29
CA PHE A 95 -8.21 -3.58 -10.46
C PHE A 95 -7.16 -4.61 -10.87
N SER A 96 -6.34 -4.28 -11.86
CA SER A 96 -5.09 -4.99 -12.16
C SER A 96 -3.91 -4.35 -11.43
N HIS A 97 -2.78 -5.04 -11.33
CA HIS A 97 -1.53 -4.46 -10.81
C HIS A 97 -1.16 -3.14 -11.53
N SER A 98 -1.30 -3.10 -12.87
CA SER A 98 -1.04 -1.88 -13.65
C SER A 98 -2.00 -0.74 -13.32
N ASP A 99 -3.26 -1.03 -12.96
CA ASP A 99 -4.21 0.00 -12.55
C ASP A 99 -3.81 0.61 -11.20
N VAL A 100 -3.42 -0.24 -10.25
CA VAL A 100 -2.98 0.19 -8.91
C VAL A 100 -1.74 1.07 -9.01
N VAL A 101 -0.73 0.65 -9.77
CA VAL A 101 0.49 1.44 -10.02
C VAL A 101 0.18 2.77 -10.70
N TYR A 102 -0.74 2.77 -11.66
CA TYR A 102 -1.17 3.98 -12.34
C TYR A 102 -1.89 4.95 -11.37
N LEU A 103 -2.79 4.46 -10.53
CA LEU A 103 -3.50 5.27 -9.53
C LEU A 103 -2.55 5.89 -8.51
N GLU A 104 -1.59 5.12 -8.01
CA GLU A 104 -0.56 5.64 -7.11
C GLU A 104 0.19 6.79 -7.79
N LYS A 105 0.69 6.57 -9.01
CA LYS A 105 1.43 7.59 -9.75
C LYS A 105 0.64 8.89 -9.94
N MET A 106 -0.68 8.79 -10.12
CA MET A 106 -1.55 9.96 -10.30
C MET A 106 -1.86 10.71 -9.01
N HIS A 107 -1.82 10.03 -7.86
CA HIS A 107 -2.36 10.56 -6.61
C HIS A 107 -1.34 10.72 -5.48
N ARG A 108 -0.23 9.97 -5.50
CA ARG A 108 0.88 10.11 -4.58
C ARG A 108 1.53 11.48 -4.72
N LYS A 109 1.63 12.21 -3.60
CA LYS A 109 2.24 13.54 -3.56
C LYS A 109 3.55 13.57 -2.79
N HIS A 110 3.73 12.61 -1.87
CA HIS A 110 4.88 12.58 -1.00
C HIS A 110 5.86 11.51 -1.46
N PHE A 111 7.12 11.91 -1.52
CA PHE A 111 8.26 11.06 -1.86
C PHE A 111 9.34 11.26 -0.82
N PRO A 112 10.23 10.28 -0.61
CA PRO A 112 11.32 10.41 0.34
C PRO A 112 12.15 11.67 0.05
N LEU A 113 12.30 12.53 1.06
CA LEU A 113 12.97 13.82 0.93
C LEU A 113 13.61 14.21 2.27
N GLY A 114 14.91 14.53 2.24
CA GLY A 114 15.66 14.84 3.45
C GLY A 114 15.63 13.67 4.43
N ASP A 115 15.14 13.91 5.65
CA ASP A 115 15.00 12.90 6.70
C ASP A 115 13.58 12.32 6.83
N ILE A 116 12.73 12.53 5.81
CA ILE A 116 11.38 11.99 5.73
C ILE A 116 11.34 10.82 4.75
N LEU A 117 10.91 9.65 5.24
CA LEU A 117 10.51 8.51 4.42
C LEU A 117 8.99 8.58 4.16
N THR A 118 8.55 8.09 3.01
CA THR A 118 7.12 8.00 2.70
C THR A 118 6.73 6.59 2.26
N ALA A 119 5.67 6.05 2.87
CA ALA A 119 4.90 4.94 2.34
C ALA A 119 3.57 5.45 1.77
N HIS A 120 3.04 4.77 0.77
CA HIS A 120 1.76 5.08 0.14
C HIS A 120 0.81 3.89 0.26
N ILE A 121 -0.46 4.16 0.59
CA ILE A 121 -1.52 3.15 0.65
C ILE A 121 -2.70 3.60 -0.19
N LEU A 122 -3.18 2.73 -1.08
CA LEU A 122 -4.43 2.90 -1.81
C LEU A 122 -5.56 2.09 -1.18
N PHE A 123 -6.68 2.72 -0.87
CA PHE A 123 -7.93 2.02 -0.52
C PHE A 123 -8.90 2.09 -1.71
N LEU A 124 -9.25 0.92 -2.26
CA LEU A 124 -9.89 0.77 -3.57
C LEU A 124 -11.35 0.30 -3.47
N ASP A 125 -12.17 0.74 -4.42
CA ASP A 125 -13.62 0.53 -4.47
C ASP A 125 -14.07 -0.70 -5.27
N ALA A 126 -13.15 -1.60 -5.59
CA ALA A 126 -13.42 -2.86 -6.29
C ALA A 126 -12.37 -3.92 -5.92
N GLY A 127 -12.68 -5.18 -6.23
CA GLY A 127 -11.78 -6.31 -6.01
C GLY A 127 -10.60 -6.37 -6.99
N TYR A 128 -9.80 -7.41 -6.85
CA TYR A 128 -8.62 -7.61 -7.67
C TYR A 128 -8.95 -8.48 -8.90
N ILE A 129 -8.27 -8.25 -10.01
CA ILE A 129 -8.54 -8.98 -11.26
C ILE A 129 -8.24 -10.49 -11.16
N GLN A 130 -7.41 -10.89 -10.19
CA GLN A 130 -7.07 -12.30 -9.94
C GLN A 130 -8.02 -12.99 -8.95
N ASP A 131 -9.06 -12.28 -8.48
CA ASP A 131 -10.10 -12.89 -7.65
C ASP A 131 -10.77 -14.06 -8.38
N THR A 132 -10.97 -15.16 -7.66
CA THR A 132 -11.73 -16.33 -8.12
C THR A 132 -12.98 -16.50 -7.27
N ASP A 133 -13.82 -17.49 -7.57
CA ASP A 133 -15.01 -17.77 -6.74
C ASP A 133 -14.65 -18.20 -5.32
N ASN A 134 -13.50 -18.85 -5.13
CA ASN A 134 -13.07 -19.41 -3.84
C ASN A 134 -12.05 -18.54 -3.09
N THR A 135 -11.35 -17.65 -3.79
CA THR A 135 -10.27 -16.84 -3.20
C THR A 135 -10.41 -15.40 -3.67
N LYS A 136 -10.54 -14.48 -2.71
CA LYS A 136 -10.47 -13.03 -2.97
C LYS A 136 -9.24 -12.44 -2.31
N TYR A 137 -8.56 -11.53 -3.00
CA TYR A 137 -7.45 -10.76 -2.46
C TYR A 137 -7.97 -9.54 -1.70
N LEU A 138 -7.42 -9.31 -0.52
CA LEU A 138 -7.82 -8.21 0.37
C LEU A 138 -6.78 -7.08 0.38
N GLY A 139 -5.51 -7.41 0.18
CA GLY A 139 -4.40 -6.47 0.11
C GLY A 139 -3.33 -6.89 -0.88
N MET A 140 -2.38 -5.99 -1.15
CA MET A 140 -1.10 -6.33 -1.76
C MET A 140 -0.03 -5.25 -1.50
N ALA A 141 1.18 -5.68 -1.18
CA ALA A 141 2.38 -4.86 -1.23
C ALA A 141 3.03 -5.00 -2.62
N TYR A 142 2.88 -3.98 -3.47
CA TYR A 142 3.27 -4.04 -4.88
C TYR A 142 4.53 -3.23 -5.21
N GLY A 143 5.17 -2.67 -4.18
CA GLY A 143 6.43 -1.95 -4.30
C GLY A 143 7.09 -1.77 -2.95
N LYS A 144 8.33 -1.26 -2.94
CA LYS A 144 9.12 -1.07 -1.70
C LYS A 144 8.52 -0.06 -0.72
N THR A 145 7.53 0.72 -1.15
CA THR A 145 6.86 1.74 -0.32
C THR A 145 5.36 1.82 -0.59
N SER A 146 4.78 0.81 -1.24
CA SER A 146 3.47 0.94 -1.89
C SER A 146 2.58 -0.26 -1.57
N ILE A 147 1.41 0.03 -1.01
CA ILE A 147 0.41 -0.94 -0.58
C ILE A 147 -0.93 -0.59 -1.22
N ALA A 148 -1.73 -1.61 -1.57
CA ALA A 148 -3.12 -1.44 -1.93
C ALA A 148 -4.00 -2.34 -1.07
N ILE A 149 -5.16 -1.83 -0.70
CA ILE A 149 -6.20 -2.51 0.06
C ILE A 149 -7.46 -2.49 -0.81
N PHE A 150 -7.99 -3.66 -1.12
CA PHE A 150 -9.23 -3.82 -1.88
C PHE A 150 -10.42 -3.62 -0.94
N GLN A 151 -10.62 -2.37 -0.51
CA GLN A 151 -11.52 -2.02 0.57
C GLN A 151 -12.96 -2.46 0.33
N LYS A 152 -13.43 -2.48 -0.93
CA LYS A 152 -14.73 -3.08 -1.24
C LYS A 152 -14.80 -4.55 -0.80
N THR A 153 -13.80 -5.34 -1.15
CA THR A 153 -13.74 -6.75 -0.74
C THR A 153 -13.66 -6.86 0.78
N VAL A 154 -12.85 -6.04 1.45
CA VAL A 154 -12.79 -6.00 2.94
C VAL A 154 -14.18 -5.73 3.54
N SER A 155 -14.91 -4.75 3.00
CA SER A 155 -16.26 -4.42 3.45
C SER A 155 -17.29 -5.52 3.16
N ASP A 156 -17.19 -6.21 2.02
CA ASP A 156 -18.09 -7.31 1.66
C ASP A 156 -17.91 -8.55 2.59
N TYR A 157 -16.74 -8.68 3.21
CA TYR A 157 -16.34 -9.84 4.02
C TYR A 157 -16.16 -9.53 5.53
N SER A 158 -16.67 -8.39 5.99
CA SER A 158 -16.65 -7.98 7.40
C SER A 158 -18.00 -7.47 7.89
N GLY A 159 -18.20 -7.46 9.21
CA GLY A 159 -19.39 -6.91 9.86
C GLY A 159 -20.64 -7.81 9.86
N GLY A 160 -20.60 -8.99 9.22
CA GLY A 160 -21.61 -10.04 9.36
C GLY A 160 -21.51 -10.82 10.68
N ILE A 161 -22.55 -11.61 11.00
CA ILE A 161 -22.69 -12.38 12.27
C ILE A 161 -21.50 -13.33 12.50
N THR A 162 -20.94 -13.89 11.43
CA THR A 162 -19.82 -14.85 11.46
C THR A 162 -18.54 -14.27 10.88
N GLN A 163 -18.45 -12.94 10.78
CA GLN A 163 -17.31 -12.25 10.21
C GLN A 163 -16.63 -11.38 11.28
N PRO A 164 -15.32 -11.10 11.14
CA PRO A 164 -14.67 -10.10 11.97
C PRO A 164 -15.30 -8.72 11.75
N THR A 165 -15.06 -7.79 12.68
CA THR A 165 -15.37 -6.37 12.44
C THR A 165 -14.54 -5.86 11.25
N ASN A 166 -15.04 -4.83 10.56
CA ASN A 166 -14.28 -4.20 9.48
C ASN A 166 -12.91 -3.72 10.00
N GLU A 167 -12.86 -3.15 11.19
CA GLU A 167 -11.64 -2.70 11.84
C GLU A 167 -10.61 -3.83 12.07
N VAL A 168 -11.03 -5.00 12.55
CA VAL A 168 -10.14 -6.14 12.76
C VAL A 168 -9.59 -6.66 11.43
N LEU A 169 -10.46 -6.85 10.43
CA LEU A 169 -10.02 -7.34 9.13
C LEU A 169 -9.09 -6.34 8.46
N GLU A 170 -9.54 -5.09 8.30
CA GLU A 170 -8.79 -4.00 7.65
C GLU A 170 -7.42 -3.77 8.32
N THR A 171 -7.36 -3.75 9.65
CA THR A 171 -6.10 -3.61 10.40
C THR A 171 -5.15 -4.77 10.13
N THR A 172 -5.68 -5.99 10.09
CA THR A 172 -4.86 -7.18 9.86
C THR A 172 -4.21 -7.13 8.48
N ILE A 173 -4.98 -6.79 7.44
CA ILE A 173 -4.45 -6.65 6.07
C ILE A 173 -3.39 -5.55 6.02
N VAL A 174 -3.71 -4.35 6.52
CA VAL A 174 -2.77 -3.21 6.48
C VAL A 174 -1.45 -3.56 7.17
N ASN A 175 -1.49 -4.20 8.34
CA ASN A 175 -0.27 -4.56 9.06
C ASN A 175 0.50 -5.69 8.37
N HIS A 176 -0.18 -6.68 7.77
CA HIS A 176 0.44 -7.73 6.97
C HIS A 176 1.21 -7.16 5.78
N GLU A 177 0.57 -6.29 5.00
CA GLU A 177 1.21 -5.65 3.83
C GLU A 177 2.39 -4.76 4.25
N PHE A 178 2.29 -4.10 5.42
CA PHE A 178 3.45 -3.43 5.97
C PHE A 178 4.56 -4.40 6.34
N GLY A 179 4.26 -5.59 6.84
CA GLY A 179 5.27 -6.62 7.07
C GLY A 179 6.09 -6.93 5.83
N HIS A 180 5.44 -7.06 4.66
CA HIS A 180 6.16 -7.18 3.38
C HIS A 180 6.99 -5.94 3.03
N VAL A 181 6.47 -4.73 3.23
CA VAL A 181 7.23 -3.47 3.04
C VAL A 181 8.46 -3.40 3.97
N LEU A 182 8.34 -3.93 5.18
CA LEU A 182 9.43 -4.09 6.15
C LEU A 182 10.36 -5.27 5.83
N GLY A 183 10.16 -5.93 4.69
CA GLY A 183 11.03 -6.96 4.15
C GLY A 183 10.92 -8.31 4.85
N LEU A 184 9.90 -8.53 5.67
CA LEU A 184 9.73 -9.76 6.43
C LEU A 184 9.66 -10.99 5.52
N VAL A 185 10.10 -12.11 6.09
CA VAL A 185 10.15 -13.43 5.45
C VAL A 185 10.94 -13.41 4.13
N ASN A 186 12.24 -13.16 4.26
CA ASN A 186 13.17 -13.23 3.13
C ASN A 186 12.82 -12.27 1.96
N ASN A 187 12.15 -11.14 2.25
CA ASN A 187 11.74 -10.12 1.27
C ASN A 187 12.61 -8.85 1.34
N GLY A 188 13.89 -9.01 1.71
CA GLY A 188 14.87 -7.93 1.89
C GLY A 188 15.29 -7.69 3.34
N THR A 189 14.59 -8.26 4.30
CA THR A 189 15.10 -8.48 5.66
C THR A 189 15.53 -9.93 5.77
N SER A 190 16.79 -10.17 6.17
CA SER A 190 17.33 -11.52 6.30
C SER A 190 16.73 -12.26 7.49
N MET A 191 16.27 -13.49 7.25
CA MET A 191 15.79 -14.36 8.32
C MET A 191 16.93 -14.79 9.23
N GLN A 192 16.71 -14.78 10.55
CA GLN A 192 17.68 -15.28 11.53
C GLN A 192 17.54 -16.77 11.82
N THR A 193 16.31 -17.25 11.72
CA THR A 193 15.92 -18.67 11.74
C THR A 193 15.07 -18.92 10.52
N ASN A 194 15.14 -20.09 9.89
CA ASN A 194 14.21 -20.39 8.81
C ASN A 194 12.78 -20.51 9.36
N HIS A 195 11.87 -19.67 8.87
CA HIS A 195 10.42 -19.69 9.16
C HIS A 195 9.60 -19.37 7.90
N GLN A 196 10.20 -19.52 6.72
CA GLN A 196 9.53 -19.27 5.46
C GLN A 196 8.68 -20.49 5.06
N ASP A 197 7.42 -20.23 4.76
CA ASP A 197 6.57 -21.15 4.02
C ASP A 197 7.00 -21.15 2.55
N ASN A 198 7.73 -22.21 2.16
CA ASN A 198 8.29 -22.30 0.81
C ASN A 198 7.24 -22.46 -0.29
N ASP A 199 6.04 -22.94 0.04
CA ASP A 199 4.95 -23.11 -0.92
C ASP A 199 4.21 -21.79 -1.17
N HIS A 200 4.30 -20.85 -0.21
CA HIS A 200 3.57 -19.58 -0.24
C HIS A 200 4.49 -18.35 -0.32
N GLY A 201 5.74 -18.49 -0.76
CA GLY A 201 6.60 -17.34 -1.06
C GLY A 201 7.08 -16.59 0.19
N HIS A 202 6.79 -15.29 0.31
CA HIS A 202 7.30 -14.43 1.39
C HIS A 202 6.39 -14.43 2.63
N HIS A 203 5.95 -15.62 3.05
CA HIS A 203 5.03 -15.81 4.16
C HIS A 203 5.62 -16.72 5.24
N CYS A 204 5.21 -16.49 6.48
CA CYS A 204 5.67 -17.24 7.63
C CYS A 204 4.99 -18.62 7.67
N ASP A 205 5.72 -19.65 8.09
CA ASP A 205 5.23 -21.02 8.26
C ASP A 205 4.37 -21.22 9.52
N ASN A 206 4.33 -20.22 10.40
CA ASN A 206 3.52 -20.20 11.61
C ASN A 206 2.11 -19.66 11.33
N ASP A 207 1.09 -20.51 11.49
CA ASP A 207 -0.31 -20.20 11.20
C ASP A 207 -0.98 -19.16 12.12
N THR A 208 -0.33 -18.84 13.25
CA THR A 208 -0.75 -17.77 14.16
C THR A 208 -0.03 -16.45 13.92
N CYS A 209 0.99 -16.42 13.07
CA CYS A 209 1.76 -15.23 12.76
C CYS A 209 0.97 -14.30 11.84
N LEU A 210 1.07 -12.98 12.09
CA LEU A 210 0.54 -11.97 11.18
C LEU A 210 1.06 -12.12 9.76
N MET A 211 2.26 -12.67 9.53
CA MET A 211 2.81 -12.92 8.18
C MET A 211 2.42 -14.27 7.57
N TYR A 212 1.44 -14.98 8.13
CA TYR A 212 0.92 -16.22 7.54
C TYR A 212 0.20 -15.94 6.21
N TYR A 213 0.35 -16.81 5.20
CA TYR A 213 -0.11 -16.54 3.82
C TYR A 213 -1.61 -16.30 3.69
N LYS A 214 -2.43 -16.89 4.56
CA LYS A 214 -3.88 -16.71 4.49
C LYS A 214 -4.32 -15.28 4.81
N MET A 215 -3.43 -14.48 5.40
CA MET A 215 -3.77 -13.15 5.90
C MET A 215 -4.06 -12.15 4.78
N GLU A 216 -3.60 -12.37 3.55
CA GLU A 216 -3.91 -11.49 2.39
C GLU A 216 -5.18 -11.88 1.63
N THR A 217 -5.85 -12.98 2.01
CA THR A 217 -7.05 -13.49 1.33
C THR A 217 -8.24 -13.66 2.27
N THR A 218 -9.42 -13.94 1.71
CA THR A 218 -10.63 -14.25 2.48
C THR A 218 -10.51 -15.49 3.38
N ASP A 219 -9.48 -16.32 3.22
CA ASP A 219 -9.24 -17.47 4.10
C ASP A 219 -8.93 -17.05 5.55
N ILE A 220 -8.51 -15.79 5.75
CA ILE A 220 -8.27 -15.20 7.07
C ILE A 220 -9.52 -15.13 7.95
N ILE A 221 -10.73 -15.07 7.35
CA ILE A 221 -11.97 -14.75 8.07
C ILE A 221 -12.23 -15.75 9.19
N GLY A 222 -11.98 -17.04 8.94
CA GLY A 222 -12.13 -18.10 9.93
C GLY A 222 -11.20 -17.95 11.14
N ASN A 223 -10.00 -17.40 10.93
CA ASN A 223 -9.01 -17.18 11.98
C ASN A 223 -9.31 -15.93 12.82
N LEU A 224 -10.10 -14.99 12.31
CA LEU A 224 -10.42 -13.72 12.96
C LEU A 224 -11.80 -13.67 13.64
N VAL A 225 -12.57 -14.76 13.64
CA VAL A 225 -13.92 -14.81 14.26
C VAL A 225 -13.88 -14.50 15.77
N GLY A 226 -12.71 -14.59 16.41
CA GLY A 226 -12.48 -14.15 17.80
C GLY A 226 -12.22 -12.65 18.00
N GLY A 227 -12.15 -11.86 16.92
CA GLY A 227 -11.96 -10.40 16.97
C GLY A 227 -10.54 -9.93 17.29
N ASN A 228 -9.55 -10.82 17.33
CA ASN A 228 -8.17 -10.46 17.63
C ASN A 228 -7.38 -10.20 16.35
N ILE A 229 -6.63 -9.10 16.31
CA ILE A 229 -5.65 -8.82 15.26
C ILE A 229 -4.40 -9.68 15.55
N PRO A 230 -3.97 -10.56 14.64
CA PRO A 230 -2.76 -11.36 14.81
C PRO A 230 -1.51 -10.49 14.96
N GLU A 231 -0.55 -10.97 15.74
CA GLU A 231 0.74 -10.31 15.93
C GLU A 231 1.84 -10.99 15.11
N LEU A 232 2.94 -10.26 14.89
CA LEU A 232 4.17 -10.88 14.39
C LEU A 232 4.69 -11.87 15.43
N ASP A 233 5.03 -13.07 15.00
CA ASP A 233 5.67 -14.04 15.87
C ASP A 233 7.12 -13.64 16.23
N GLN A 234 7.74 -14.42 17.12
CA GLN A 234 9.07 -14.11 17.62
C GLN A 234 10.15 -14.15 16.52
N ASN A 235 10.01 -14.99 15.49
CA ASN A 235 10.97 -15.06 14.40
C ASN A 235 10.90 -13.80 13.55
N CYS A 236 9.70 -13.38 13.14
CA CYS A 236 9.50 -12.14 12.40
C CYS A 236 9.98 -10.91 13.19
N ILE A 237 9.70 -10.84 14.50
CA ILE A 237 10.22 -9.75 15.35
C ILE A 237 11.75 -9.76 15.40
N THR A 238 12.37 -10.94 15.47
CA THR A 238 13.83 -11.09 15.52
C THR A 238 14.47 -10.61 14.21
N ASP A 239 13.86 -10.91 13.07
CA ASP A 239 14.29 -10.42 11.77
C ASP A 239 14.29 -8.87 11.70
N LEU A 240 13.20 -8.23 12.14
CA LEU A 240 13.11 -6.76 12.16
C LEU A 240 14.19 -6.14 13.06
N ARG A 241 14.39 -6.67 14.26
CA ARG A 241 15.42 -6.20 15.21
C ARG A 241 16.82 -6.27 14.59
N ASN A 242 17.14 -7.39 13.93
CA ASN A 242 18.44 -7.57 13.30
C ASN A 242 18.64 -6.66 12.07
N ASN A 243 17.57 -6.14 11.47
CA ASN A 243 17.62 -5.17 10.39
C ASN A 243 17.35 -3.71 10.85
N GLY A 244 17.56 -3.43 12.13
CA GLY A 244 17.56 -2.07 12.69
C GLY A 244 16.22 -1.59 13.25
N GLY A 245 15.23 -2.47 13.37
CA GLY A 245 13.94 -2.23 14.00
C GLY A 245 13.96 -2.37 15.52
N LYS A 246 12.79 -2.51 16.13
CA LYS A 246 12.56 -2.70 17.57
C LYS A 246 11.99 -4.08 17.89
#